data_AF-A0AA88A2T7-F1
#
_entry.id   AF-A0AA88A2T7-F1
#
_cell.length_a   1.000
_cell.length_b   1.000
_cell.length_c   1.000
_cell.angle_alpha   90.00
_cell.angle_beta   90.00
_cell.angle_gamma   90.00
#
_symmetry.space_group_name_H-M   'P 1'
#
loop_
_entity.id
_entity.type
_entity.pdbx_description
1 polymer ?
#
loop_
_entity_poly.entity_id
_entity_poly.type
_entity_poly.pdbx_seq_one_letter_code
_entity_poly.pdbx_strand_id
1 'polypeptide(L)'
;MSQRKFLCERTISIADDDNLGLVDFLKERDIRVPSSPRFCKVYVREHVFEISSTKIDSYLECPIIPSNKAKELDQEVDMNSVTSFLTSDLESKWPGSREFLSCKLLVKFSVLHKIALAVWLPYTHAMNVSRDLAVLLYNIGAVLEFDMGKRIFKIIVRYGESKSSYAKLPFPTLDQ
;
A
#
# COMPACT_ATOMS: atom_id res chain seq x y z
N MET A 1 6.81 9.06 -33.52
CA MET A 1 6.51 8.69 -32.12
C MET A 1 7.60 7.75 -31.63
N SER A 2 8.47 8.21 -30.74
CA SER A 2 9.62 7.41 -30.26
C SER A 2 9.16 6.51 -29.12
N GLN A 3 9.17 5.19 -29.32
CA GLN A 3 8.90 4.21 -28.28
C GLN A 3 9.99 4.29 -27.20
N ARG A 4 9.65 4.77 -26.01
CA ARG A 4 10.51 4.63 -24.84
C ARG A 4 10.44 3.19 -24.37
N LYS A 5 11.49 2.43 -24.67
CA LYS A 5 11.69 1.07 -24.18
C LYS A 5 12.09 1.15 -22.70
N PHE A 6 11.18 0.81 -21.79
CA PHE A 6 11.51 0.70 -20.36
C PHE A 6 12.26 -0.61 -20.13
N LEU A 7 13.57 -0.52 -19.91
CA LEU A 7 14.40 -1.65 -19.48
C LEU A 7 14.23 -1.83 -17.96
N CYS A 8 13.33 -2.73 -17.54
CA CYS A 8 13.05 -3.06 -16.14
C CYS A 8 13.93 -4.23 -15.66
N GLU A 9 15.25 -4.17 -15.83
CA GLU A 9 16.13 -5.32 -15.52
C GLU A 9 17.46 -4.96 -14.83
N ARG A 10 17.54 -3.82 -14.15
CA ARG A 10 18.65 -3.61 -13.20
C ARG A 10 18.13 -3.63 -11.78
N THR A 11 18.27 -4.80 -11.14
CA THR A 11 18.29 -4.92 -9.68
C THR A 11 19.49 -4.12 -9.19
N ILE A 12 19.25 -2.90 -8.72
CA ILE A 12 20.31 -2.07 -8.13
C ILE A 12 20.58 -2.63 -6.74
N SER A 13 21.78 -3.16 -6.55
CA SER A 13 22.29 -3.49 -5.22
C SER A 13 22.53 -2.18 -4.47
N ILE A 14 21.70 -1.91 -3.46
CA ILE A 14 21.73 -0.67 -2.66
C ILE A 14 23.10 -0.48 -1.99
N ALA A 15 23.84 -1.56 -1.76
CA ALA A 15 25.16 -1.52 -1.14
C ALA A 15 26.28 -1.06 -2.09
N ASP A 16 26.09 -1.16 -3.41
CA ASP A 16 27.13 -0.88 -4.40
C ASP A 16 27.11 0.56 -4.94
N ASP A 17 26.09 1.35 -4.56
CA ASP A 17 25.85 2.70 -5.12
C ASP A 17 25.59 3.76 -4.02
N ASP A 18 26.50 3.81 -3.04
CA ASP A 18 26.48 4.83 -1.96
C ASP A 18 26.84 6.24 -2.47
N ASN A 19 27.25 6.39 -3.74
CA ASN A 19 27.56 7.67 -4.39
C ASN A 19 26.31 8.51 -4.72
N LEU A 20 25.12 7.92 -4.69
CA LEU A 20 23.85 8.62 -4.98
C LEU A 20 23.22 9.31 -3.76
N GLY A 21 23.84 9.20 -2.57
CA GLY A 21 23.26 9.71 -1.32
C GLY A 21 21.94 9.03 -0.94
N LEU A 22 21.60 7.91 -1.59
CA LEU A 22 20.34 7.18 -1.40
C LEU A 22 20.22 6.66 0.04
N VAL A 23 21.32 6.18 0.62
CA VAL A 23 21.33 5.66 1.98
C VAL A 23 21.17 6.78 3.00
N ASP A 24 21.74 7.98 2.77
CA ASP A 24 21.54 9.14 3.64
C ASP A 24 20.15 9.78 3.47
N PHE A 25 19.61 9.78 2.25
CA PHE A 25 18.22 10.15 1.97
C PHE A 25 17.22 9.21 2.66
N LEU A 26 17.49 7.91 2.69
CA LEU A 26 16.68 6.91 3.41
C LEU A 26 16.90 6.93 4.93
N LYS A 27 18.03 7.47 5.41
CA LYS A 27 18.33 7.64 6.85
C LYS A 27 17.63 8.85 7.46
N GLU A 28 17.26 9.87 6.71
CA GLU A 28 16.54 11.05 7.23
C GLU A 28 15.02 10.83 7.19
N ARG A 29 14.57 10.11 8.22
CA ARG A 29 13.28 9.42 8.36
C ARG A 29 12.07 10.30 8.67
N ASP A 30 11.78 11.34 7.89
CA ASP A 30 10.55 12.10 8.17
C ASP A 30 9.77 12.59 6.96
N ILE A 31 9.34 11.62 6.14
CA ILE A 31 8.29 11.81 5.14
C ILE A 31 6.90 12.04 5.76
N ARG A 32 6.71 11.67 7.04
CA ARG A 32 5.44 11.76 7.77
C ARG A 32 5.27 13.04 8.57
N VAL A 33 6.35 13.67 8.99
CA VAL A 33 6.28 14.86 9.85
C VAL A 33 6.03 16.12 9.02
N PRO A 34 4.89 16.82 9.22
CA PRO A 34 4.56 18.01 8.44
C PRO A 34 5.55 19.15 8.58
N SER A 35 6.29 19.22 9.69
CA SER A 35 7.34 20.22 9.93
C SER A 35 8.67 19.88 9.25
N SER A 36 8.78 18.69 8.63
CA SER A 36 9.98 18.28 7.91
C SER A 36 10.00 18.91 6.52
N PRO A 37 11.15 19.44 6.07
CA PRO A 37 11.30 19.88 4.67
C PRO A 37 11.12 18.74 3.65
N ARG A 38 11.15 17.47 4.12
CA ARG A 38 10.94 16.24 3.34
C ARG A 38 9.55 15.63 3.47
N PHE A 39 8.62 16.31 4.13
CA PHE A 39 7.23 15.87 4.22
C PHE A 39 6.67 15.55 2.83
N CYS A 40 6.13 14.33 2.66
CA CYS A 40 5.61 13.83 1.39
C CYS A 40 6.60 13.88 0.21
N LYS A 41 7.92 13.93 0.41
CA LYS A 41 8.91 13.96 -0.68
C LYS A 41 9.71 12.66 -0.76
N VAL A 42 9.89 12.15 -1.97
CA VAL A 42 10.74 11.01 -2.30
C VAL A 42 11.76 11.40 -3.35
N TYR A 43 12.92 10.77 -3.33
CA TYR A 43 13.99 10.98 -4.31
C TYR A 43 14.11 9.75 -5.19
N VAL A 44 14.03 9.95 -6.51
CA VAL A 44 14.11 8.90 -7.52
C VAL A 44 15.03 9.39 -8.62
N ARG A 45 16.16 8.71 -8.83
CA ARG A 45 17.11 8.96 -9.92
C ARG A 45 17.41 10.46 -10.12
N GLU A 46 17.95 11.10 -9.09
CA GLU A 46 18.34 12.53 -9.12
C GLU A 46 17.20 13.55 -9.11
N HIS A 47 15.95 13.09 -9.00
CA HIS A 47 14.79 13.97 -8.98
C HIS A 47 14.02 13.81 -7.67
N VAL A 48 13.55 14.94 -7.14
CA VAL A 48 12.65 14.97 -5.97
C VAL A 48 11.22 15.02 -6.46
N PHE A 49 10.43 14.04 -6.07
CA PHE A 49 9.00 13.98 -6.31
C PHE A 49 8.26 14.19 -5.00
N GLU A 50 7.20 14.98 -5.05
CA GLU A 50 6.26 15.03 -3.93
C GLU A 50 5.15 14.00 -4.19
N ILE A 51 5.04 13.06 -3.26
CA ILE A 51 4.03 12.00 -3.20
C ILE A 51 3.26 12.23 -1.90
N SER A 52 2.13 12.91 -2.01
CA SER A 52 1.15 13.09 -0.93
C SER A 52 -0.10 12.24 -1.21
N SER A 53 -0.92 12.00 -0.19
CA SER A 53 -2.25 11.38 -0.37
C SER A 53 -3.04 12.08 -1.47
N THR A 54 -3.09 13.42 -1.43
CA THR A 54 -3.83 14.25 -2.38
C THR A 54 -3.32 14.12 -3.82
N LYS A 55 -2.00 14.00 -4.02
CA LYS A 55 -1.42 13.77 -5.34
C LYS A 55 -1.75 12.37 -5.87
N ILE A 56 -1.76 11.37 -4.99
CA ILE A 56 -2.15 10.01 -5.37
C ILE A 56 -3.63 9.99 -5.75
N ASP A 57 -4.50 10.61 -4.95
CA ASP A 57 -5.93 10.68 -5.25
C ASP A 57 -6.18 11.38 -6.58
N SER A 58 -5.51 12.53 -6.82
CA SER A 58 -5.60 13.25 -8.09
C SER A 58 -5.11 12.43 -9.28
N TYR A 59 -4.05 11.63 -9.10
CA TYR A 59 -3.50 10.79 -10.17
C TYR A 59 -4.41 9.59 -10.49
N LEU A 60 -5.04 9.01 -9.47
CA LEU A 60 -5.97 7.88 -9.61
C LEU A 60 -7.41 8.32 -9.89
N GLU A 61 -7.65 9.62 -10.09
CA GLU A 61 -8.99 10.21 -10.29
C GLU A 61 -9.96 9.83 -9.15
N CYS A 62 -9.44 9.68 -7.93
CA CYS A 62 -10.23 9.35 -6.76
C CYS A 62 -11.03 10.57 -6.29
N PRO A 63 -12.24 10.37 -5.72
CA PRO A 63 -13.02 11.46 -5.16
C PRO A 63 -12.26 12.18 -4.05
N ILE A 64 -12.26 13.52 -4.08
CA ILE A 64 -11.66 14.31 -3.00
C ILE A 64 -12.49 14.13 -1.74
N ILE A 65 -11.89 13.55 -0.71
CA ILE A 65 -12.53 13.35 0.59
C ILE A 65 -12.28 14.58 1.48
N PRO A 66 -13.34 15.28 1.94
CA PRO A 66 -13.19 16.39 2.87
C PRO A 66 -12.45 15.99 4.16
N SER A 67 -11.62 16.86 4.72
CA SER A 67 -10.74 16.50 5.86
C SER A 67 -11.47 16.06 7.13
N ASN A 68 -12.71 16.51 7.35
CA ASN A 68 -13.57 16.03 8.43
C ASN A 68 -13.97 14.57 8.21
N LYS A 69 -14.41 14.23 7.00
CA LYS A 69 -14.78 12.87 6.59
C LYS A 69 -13.57 11.93 6.55
N ALA A 70 -12.41 12.42 6.11
CA ALA A 70 -11.18 11.65 6.09
C ALA A 70 -10.69 11.21 7.49
N LYS A 71 -11.05 11.94 8.55
CA LYS A 71 -10.79 11.53 9.94
C LYS A 71 -11.71 10.41 10.41
N GLU A 72 -12.97 10.43 9.99
CA GLU A 72 -13.94 9.37 10.28
C GLU A 72 -13.52 8.06 9.60
N LEU A 73 -13.05 8.13 8.35
CA LEU A 73 -12.58 6.96 7.59
C LEU A 73 -11.24 6.37 8.08
N ASP A 74 -10.51 7.10 8.93
CA ASP A 74 -9.26 6.64 9.53
C ASP A 74 -9.48 5.96 10.90
N GLN A 75 -10.74 5.81 11.34
CA GLN A 75 -11.06 5.07 12.55
C GLN A 75 -10.61 3.62 12.46
N GLU A 76 -10.15 3.09 13.59
CA GLU A 76 -9.68 1.72 13.68
C GLU A 76 -10.86 0.76 13.51
N VAL A 77 -10.78 -0.06 12.46
CA VAL A 77 -11.80 -1.09 12.18
C VAL A 77 -11.60 -2.26 13.15
N ASP A 78 -12.69 -2.75 13.74
CA ASP A 78 -12.66 -3.97 14.54
C ASP A 78 -12.31 -5.18 13.66
N MET A 79 -11.13 -5.75 13.92
CA MET A 79 -10.62 -6.87 13.12
C MET A 79 -11.42 -8.16 13.32
N ASN A 80 -12.13 -8.32 14.45
CA ASN A 80 -12.97 -9.50 14.66
C ASN A 80 -14.20 -9.44 13.74
N SER A 81 -14.85 -8.27 13.66
CA SER A 81 -15.93 -8.01 12.70
C SER A 81 -15.48 -8.21 11.24
N VAL A 82 -14.27 -7.75 10.89
CA VAL A 82 -13.66 -7.99 9.56
C VAL A 82 -13.50 -9.48 9.30
N THR A 83 -12.98 -10.24 10.27
CA THR A 83 -12.72 -11.68 10.12
C THR A 83 -14.02 -12.45 9.91
N SER A 84 -15.02 -12.19 10.75
CA SER A 84 -16.34 -12.79 10.66
C SER A 84 -16.98 -12.50 9.29
N PHE A 85 -16.94 -11.25 8.84
CA PHE A 85 -17.50 -10.84 7.54
C PHE A 85 -16.82 -11.53 6.36
N LEU A 86 -15.49 -11.64 6.37
CA LEU A 86 -14.72 -12.22 5.28
C LEU A 86 -14.82 -13.76 5.21
N THR A 87 -15.16 -14.41 6.33
CA THR A 87 -15.19 -15.89 6.46
C THR A 87 -16.60 -16.46 6.66
N SER A 88 -17.64 -15.62 6.68
CA SER A 88 -19.01 -16.02 7.03
C SER A 88 -19.09 -16.69 8.39
N ASP A 89 -18.50 -16.06 9.40
CA ASP A 89 -18.46 -16.51 10.81
C ASP A 89 -17.73 -17.84 11.07
N LEU A 90 -17.06 -18.42 10.06
CA LEU A 90 -16.21 -19.59 10.23
C LEU A 90 -15.02 -19.29 11.17
N GLU A 91 -14.53 -18.05 11.14
CA GLU A 91 -13.51 -17.53 12.04
C GLU A 91 -14.04 -16.22 12.67
N SER A 92 -14.14 -16.17 14.00
CA SER A 92 -14.69 -15.02 14.74
C SER A 92 -13.63 -14.10 15.34
N LYS A 93 -12.35 -14.48 15.24
CA LYS A 93 -11.23 -13.74 15.85
C LYS A 93 -10.09 -13.57 14.86
N TRP A 94 -9.55 -12.36 14.80
CA TRP A 94 -8.30 -12.14 14.07
C TRP A 94 -7.15 -12.89 14.76
N PRO A 95 -6.26 -13.60 14.03
CA PRO A 95 -5.21 -14.45 14.61
C PRO A 95 -4.03 -13.68 15.27
N GLY A 96 -4.31 -12.55 15.93
CA GLY A 96 -3.33 -11.73 16.62
C GLY A 96 -2.31 -11.10 15.65
N SER A 97 -1.02 -11.32 15.91
CA SER A 97 0.08 -10.79 15.08
C SER A 97 0.29 -11.56 13.77
N ARG A 98 -0.43 -12.67 13.57
CA ARG A 98 -0.32 -13.47 12.35
C ARG A 98 -1.32 -13.01 11.30
N GLU A 99 -0.97 -13.29 10.06
CA GLU A 99 -1.85 -13.15 8.92
C GLU A 99 -2.86 -14.31 8.90
N PHE A 100 -4.05 -14.08 8.36
CA PHE A 100 -5.05 -15.12 8.22
C PHE A 100 -4.91 -15.81 6.85
N LEU A 101 -5.20 -17.11 6.77
CA LEU A 101 -5.00 -17.88 5.54
C LEU A 101 -6.05 -17.51 4.48
N SER A 102 -5.60 -17.21 3.27
CA SER A 102 -6.46 -16.88 2.12
C SER A 102 -7.48 -17.98 1.77
N CYS A 103 -7.21 -19.25 2.09
CA CYS A 103 -8.13 -20.35 1.87
C CYS A 103 -9.39 -20.31 2.77
N LYS A 104 -9.37 -19.49 3.82
CA LYS A 104 -10.50 -19.29 4.73
C LYS A 104 -11.44 -18.17 4.27
N LEU A 105 -11.07 -17.40 3.24
CA LEU A 105 -11.93 -16.40 2.62
C LEU A 105 -13.12 -17.05 1.92
N LEU A 106 -14.27 -16.36 1.92
CA LEU A 106 -15.33 -16.65 0.95
C LEU A 106 -14.81 -16.48 -0.48
N VAL A 107 -15.35 -17.26 -1.42
CA VAL A 107 -14.93 -17.27 -2.84
C VAL A 107 -14.84 -15.86 -3.43
N LYS A 108 -15.84 -14.99 -3.17
CA LYS A 108 -15.85 -13.60 -3.64
C LYS A 108 -14.64 -12.80 -3.16
N PHE A 109 -14.21 -13.02 -1.92
CA PHE A 109 -13.06 -12.35 -1.36
C PHE A 109 -11.74 -13.03 -1.75
N SER A 110 -11.72 -14.34 -2.01
CA SER A 110 -10.55 -15.01 -2.57
C SER A 110 -10.20 -14.49 -3.97
N VAL A 111 -11.22 -14.20 -4.79
CA VAL A 111 -11.01 -13.57 -6.11
C VAL A 111 -10.49 -12.14 -5.95
N LEU A 112 -11.14 -11.34 -5.10
CA LEU A 112 -10.72 -9.97 -4.85
C LEU A 112 -9.31 -9.89 -4.23
N HIS A 113 -8.95 -10.83 -3.36
CA HIS A 113 -7.61 -10.97 -2.80
C HIS A 113 -6.56 -11.16 -3.88
N LYS A 114 -6.80 -12.04 -4.86
CA LYS A 114 -5.88 -12.25 -5.99
C LYS A 114 -5.72 -10.99 -6.84
N ILE A 115 -6.81 -10.28 -7.12
CA ILE A 115 -6.77 -9.01 -7.87
C ILE A 115 -5.95 -7.97 -7.10
N ALA A 116 -6.22 -7.82 -5.81
CA ALA A 116 -5.51 -6.87 -4.95
C ALA A 116 -4.01 -7.18 -4.90
N LEU A 117 -3.62 -8.45 -4.82
CA LEU A 117 -2.21 -8.85 -4.85
C LEU A 117 -1.52 -8.57 -6.19
N ALA A 118 -2.25 -8.67 -7.30
CA ALA A 118 -1.69 -8.44 -8.63
C ALA A 118 -1.52 -6.94 -8.93
N VAL A 119 -2.47 -6.10 -8.50
CA VAL A 119 -2.58 -4.71 -9.01
C VAL A 119 -2.40 -3.65 -7.92
N TRP A 120 -2.88 -3.90 -6.70
CA TRP A 120 -3.04 -2.83 -5.70
C TRP A 120 -2.02 -2.91 -4.56
N LEU A 121 -1.62 -4.12 -4.17
CA LEU A 121 -0.85 -4.43 -2.97
C LEU A 121 0.01 -5.67 -3.24
N PRO A 122 1.11 -5.56 -4.01
CA PRO A 122 1.97 -6.70 -4.29
C PRO A 122 2.58 -7.25 -3.00
N TYR A 123 2.05 -8.38 -2.54
CA TYR A 123 2.49 -9.07 -1.35
C TYR A 123 3.28 -10.31 -1.73
N THR A 124 4.31 -10.64 -0.95
CA THR A 124 5.22 -11.77 -1.26
C THR A 124 4.59 -13.13 -1.00
N HIS A 125 3.59 -13.22 -0.10
CA HIS A 125 2.97 -14.49 0.28
C HIS A 125 1.47 -14.50 0.00
N ALA A 126 1.09 -14.92 -1.21
CA ALA A 126 -0.31 -15.03 -1.63
C ALA A 126 -1.16 -16.03 -0.82
N MET A 127 -0.53 -16.84 0.04
CA MET A 127 -1.26 -17.74 0.94
C MET A 127 -1.90 -17.01 2.12
N ASN A 128 -1.42 -15.80 2.44
CA ASN A 128 -1.81 -15.05 3.61
C ASN A 128 -2.54 -13.75 3.25
N VAL A 129 -3.39 -13.31 4.16
CA VAL A 129 -4.09 -12.04 4.08
C VAL A 129 -3.63 -11.19 5.27
N SER A 130 -2.89 -10.14 4.95
CA SER A 130 -2.42 -9.17 5.94
C SER A 130 -3.57 -8.32 6.49
N ARG A 131 -3.36 -7.65 7.62
CA ARG A 131 -4.36 -6.76 8.24
C ARG A 131 -4.85 -5.68 7.27
N ASP A 132 -3.91 -5.00 6.60
CA ASP A 132 -4.23 -3.91 5.65
C ASP A 132 -5.05 -4.42 4.46
N LEU A 133 -4.72 -5.61 3.96
CA LEU A 133 -5.43 -6.25 2.87
C LEU A 133 -6.83 -6.70 3.30
N ALA A 134 -6.98 -7.28 4.50
CA ALA A 134 -8.28 -7.68 5.01
C ALA A 134 -9.23 -6.49 5.19
N VAL A 135 -8.73 -5.36 5.70
CA VAL A 135 -9.51 -4.12 5.82
C VAL A 135 -9.91 -3.60 4.44
N LEU A 136 -9.03 -3.67 3.43
CA LEU A 136 -9.38 -3.29 2.05
C LEU A 136 -10.50 -4.18 1.49
N LEU A 137 -10.36 -5.51 1.63
CA LEU A 137 -11.38 -6.46 1.18
C LEU A 137 -12.73 -6.23 1.88
N TYR A 138 -12.70 -5.94 3.18
CA TYR A 138 -13.88 -5.63 3.97
C TYR A 138 -14.55 -4.35 3.48
N ASN A 139 -13.80 -3.26 3.31
CA ASN A 139 -14.36 -1.99 2.85
C ASN A 139 -15.02 -2.12 1.47
N ILE A 140 -14.37 -2.81 0.53
CA ILE A 140 -14.95 -3.08 -0.79
C ILE A 140 -16.19 -3.97 -0.67
N GLY A 141 -16.11 -5.04 0.11
CA GLY A 141 -17.19 -6.02 0.28
C GLY A 141 -18.43 -5.49 1.00
N ALA A 142 -18.24 -4.58 1.95
CA ALA A 142 -19.29 -3.92 2.72
C ALA A 142 -19.73 -2.60 2.10
N VAL A 143 -19.14 -2.20 0.96
CA VAL A 143 -19.43 -0.94 0.25
C VAL A 143 -19.23 0.27 1.16
N LEU A 144 -18.18 0.21 1.98
CA LEU A 144 -17.77 1.32 2.84
C LEU A 144 -16.87 2.25 2.06
N GLU A 145 -17.07 3.54 2.26
CA GLU A 145 -16.14 4.54 1.75
C GLU A 145 -14.78 4.38 2.44
N PHE A 146 -13.70 4.61 1.69
CA PHE A 146 -12.35 4.62 2.24
C PHE A 146 -11.45 5.54 1.44
N ASP A 147 -10.44 6.09 2.11
CA ASP A 147 -9.44 6.95 1.49
C ASP A 147 -8.35 6.11 0.81
N MET A 148 -8.39 6.06 -0.53
CA MET A 148 -7.48 5.24 -1.33
C MET A 148 -6.07 5.84 -1.36
N GLY A 149 -5.94 7.14 -1.65
CA GLY A 149 -4.65 7.83 -1.70
C GLY A 149 -3.91 7.77 -0.37
N LYS A 150 -4.63 7.90 0.75
CA LYS A 150 -4.03 7.83 2.10
C LYS A 150 -3.54 6.42 2.41
N ARG A 151 -4.29 5.39 2.01
CA ARG A 151 -3.87 3.99 2.17
C ARG A 151 -2.61 3.71 1.35
N ILE A 152 -2.59 4.08 0.07
CA ILE A 152 -1.43 3.88 -0.81
C ILE A 152 -0.22 4.64 -0.26
N PHE A 153 -0.39 5.89 0.17
CA PHE A 153 0.67 6.68 0.80
C PHE A 153 1.25 5.97 2.04
N LYS A 154 0.39 5.49 2.94
CA LYS A 154 0.80 4.74 4.14
C LYS A 154 1.59 3.47 3.79
N ILE A 155 1.17 2.76 2.75
CA ILE A 155 1.86 1.57 2.23
C ILE A 155 3.25 1.93 1.70
N ILE A 156 3.35 2.96 0.85
CA ILE A 156 4.63 3.44 0.29
C ILE A 156 5.60 3.80 1.42
N VAL A 157 5.14 4.58 2.40
CA VAL A 157 5.97 4.99 3.53
C VAL A 157 6.42 3.78 4.36
N ARG A 158 5.52 2.84 4.65
CA ARG A 158 5.84 1.59 5.37
C ARG A 158 6.88 0.75 4.63
N TYR A 159 6.79 0.66 3.30
CA TYR A 159 7.79 -0.05 2.49
C TYR A 159 9.12 0.70 2.45
N GLY A 160 9.12 2.03 2.35
CA GLY A 160 10.33 2.84 2.41
C GLY A 160 11.09 2.72 3.74
N GLU A 161 10.37 2.50 4.85
CA GLU A 161 10.95 2.25 6.18
C GLU A 161 11.44 0.79 6.37
N SER A 162 11.01 -0.14 5.51
CA SER A 162 11.39 -1.54 5.59
C SER A 162 12.83 -1.73 5.14
N LYS A 163 13.69 -2.28 6.01
CA LYS A 163 15.07 -2.66 5.69
C LYS A 163 15.19 -3.92 4.82
N SER A 164 14.07 -4.45 4.33
CA SER A 164 14.04 -5.69 3.55
C SER A 164 14.45 -5.43 2.10
N SER A 165 15.44 -6.19 1.60
CA SER A 165 15.84 -6.21 0.19
C SER A 165 14.76 -6.75 -0.77
N TYR A 166 13.62 -7.22 -0.24
CA TYR A 166 12.50 -7.81 -1.00
C TYR A 166 11.26 -6.90 -1.06
N ALA A 167 11.36 -5.62 -0.70
CA ALA A 167 10.23 -4.70 -0.74
C ALA A 167 9.73 -4.50 -2.19
N LYS A 168 8.52 -4.99 -2.50
CA LYS A 168 7.83 -4.73 -3.77
C LYS A 168 6.95 -3.50 -3.60
N LEU A 169 7.21 -2.47 -4.39
CA LEU A 169 6.36 -1.27 -4.42
C LEU A 169 5.06 -1.58 -5.17
N PRO A 170 3.89 -1.09 -4.70
CA PRO A 170 2.66 -1.14 -5.48
C PRO A 170 2.85 -0.33 -6.76
N PHE A 171 2.76 -1.00 -7.90
CA PHE A 171 2.74 -0.38 -9.22
C PHE A 171 1.43 -0.78 -9.89
N PRO A 172 0.40 0.09 -9.86
CA PRO A 172 -0.81 -0.17 -10.61
C PRO A 172 -0.44 -0.15 -12.09
N THR A 173 -0.45 -1.32 -12.72
CA THR A 173 -0.40 -1.43 -14.18
C THR A 173 -1.84 -1.60 -14.65
N LEU A 174 -2.32 -0.65 -15.43
CA LEU A 174 -3.47 -0.85 -16.32
C LEU A 174 -2.89 -1.52 -17.57
N ASP A 175 -3.33 -2.73 -17.86
CA ASP A 175 -3.02 -3.37 -19.15
C ASP A 175 -3.49 -2.43 -20.27
N GLN A 176 -2.56 -2.07 -21.15
CA GLN A 176 -2.81 -1.28 -22.37
C GLN A 176 -3.30 -2.16 -23.51
#